data_AF-A0A6V8KAL5-F1
#
_entry.id   AF-A0A6V8KAL5-F1
#
_cell.length_a   1.000
_cell.length_b   1.000
_cell.length_c   1.000
_cell.angle_alpha   90.00
_cell.angle_beta   90.00
_cell.angle_gamma   90.00
#
_symmetry.space_group_name_H-M   'P 1'
#
loop_
_entity.id
_entity.type
_entity.pdbx_description
1 polymer ?
#
loop_
_entity_poly.entity_id
_entity_poly.type
_entity_poly.pdbx_seq_one_letter_code
_entity_poly.pdbx_strand_id
1 'polypeptide(L)'
;MSGRRRRRTGRVVVAAGAVVVAGAVAATGLGLGLPGGDTPSEASSDLPPATAEVTRQTLVDTQSESGELGYGTTTSASARSGGTVTGLPATGSAVKRGQALYRLDNAPVVLLYGSLPAYRTLGVGTEGADVTQFEKNLRALGYDGFTVDDEYSSATASAVKEWQEDLGLPETGSVELGRVVFAAGEVRVDSHDAEVGEAVQPGTAVVSYTGTARVVTVELEVSDQRLARKGAPVAVTLPDGKQTRGRIARTELVIQPAEGRSPRRRRLR
;
A
#
# COMPACT_ATOMS: atom_id res chain seq x y z
N MET A 1 -18.60 -62.75 -21.18
CA MET A 1 -19.29 -61.44 -21.05
C MET A 1 -18.33 -60.48 -20.37
N SER A 2 -17.44 -59.79 -21.11
CA SER A 2 -17.60 -58.43 -21.66
C SER A 2 -17.82 -57.34 -20.59
N GLY A 3 -16.83 -56.47 -20.39
CA GLY A 3 -16.97 -55.30 -19.50
C GLY A 3 -15.70 -54.46 -19.28
N ARG A 4 -15.14 -53.90 -20.36
CA ARG A 4 -13.97 -53.01 -20.40
C ARG A 4 -14.33 -51.60 -19.87
N ARG A 5 -13.49 -50.95 -19.06
CA ARG A 5 -13.35 -49.46 -19.06
C ARG A 5 -12.00 -48.98 -18.48
N ARG A 6 -11.21 -48.37 -19.37
CA ARG A 6 -9.98 -47.58 -19.14
C ARG A 6 -10.33 -46.16 -18.65
N ARG A 7 -9.37 -45.51 -17.97
CA ARG A 7 -8.84 -44.13 -18.26
C ARG A 7 -7.76 -43.80 -17.20
N ARG A 8 -6.47 -43.91 -17.53
CA ARG A 8 -5.57 -42.90 -18.16
C ARG A 8 -5.33 -41.67 -17.28
N THR A 9 -4.20 -41.73 -16.58
CA THR A 9 -3.41 -40.63 -16.01
C THR A 9 -2.88 -39.72 -17.12
N GLY A 10 -3.10 -38.41 -17.01
CA GLY A 10 -2.56 -37.39 -17.91
C GLY A 10 -1.63 -36.45 -17.14
N ARG A 11 -0.34 -36.47 -17.49
CA ARG A 11 0.69 -35.54 -17.01
C ARG A 11 0.52 -34.20 -17.72
N VAL A 12 0.54 -33.10 -16.95
CA VAL A 12 0.62 -31.73 -17.49
C VAL A 12 2.11 -31.40 -17.67
N VAL A 13 2.51 -31.13 -18.92
CA VAL A 13 3.85 -30.62 -19.26
C VAL A 13 3.75 -29.10 -19.33
N VAL A 14 4.51 -28.42 -18.46
CA VAL A 14 4.75 -26.98 -18.51
C VAL A 14 5.85 -26.73 -19.53
N ALA A 15 5.54 -26.03 -20.63
CA ALA A 15 6.52 -25.60 -21.62
C ALA A 15 7.01 -24.18 -21.25
N ALA A 16 8.27 -24.08 -20.81
CA ALA A 16 8.99 -22.83 -20.68
C ALA A 16 9.64 -22.49 -22.03
N GLY A 17 9.23 -21.39 -22.65
CA GLY A 17 9.85 -20.88 -23.88
C GLY A 17 11.00 -19.93 -23.54
N ALA A 18 12.22 -20.31 -23.90
CA ALA A 18 13.40 -19.45 -23.86
C ALA A 18 13.52 -18.66 -25.18
N VAL A 19 13.66 -17.34 -25.09
CA VAL A 19 13.93 -16.46 -26.23
C VAL A 19 15.44 -16.34 -26.39
N VAL A 20 15.97 -16.83 -27.51
CA VAL A 20 17.37 -16.63 -27.92
C VAL A 20 17.40 -15.50 -28.94
N VAL A 21 18.04 -14.39 -28.59
CA VAL A 21 18.40 -13.32 -29.53
C VAL A 21 19.85 -13.56 -29.95
N ALA A 22 20.07 -13.98 -31.20
CA ALA A 22 21.40 -14.02 -31.80
C ALA A 22 21.44 -12.97 -32.93
N GLY A 23 21.99 -11.80 -32.61
CA GLY A 23 22.38 -10.80 -33.60
C GLY A 23 23.78 -11.14 -34.13
N ALA A 24 23.93 -11.24 -35.44
CA ALA A 24 25.22 -11.32 -36.11
C ALA A 24 25.41 -10.07 -36.97
N VAL A 25 26.31 -9.18 -36.53
CA VAL A 25 26.90 -8.11 -37.33
C VAL A 25 28.39 -8.40 -37.41
N ALA A 26 28.92 -8.57 -38.63
CA ALA A 26 30.33 -8.35 -38.93
C ALA A 26 30.53 -8.14 -40.43
N ALA A 27 30.63 -6.86 -40.83
CA ALA A 27 31.22 -6.43 -42.08
C ALA A 27 32.62 -5.88 -41.77
N THR A 28 33.63 -6.30 -42.52
CA THR A 28 34.82 -5.49 -42.83
C THR A 28 35.54 -6.06 -44.04
N GLY A 29 35.50 -5.31 -45.15
CA GLY A 29 36.37 -5.49 -46.30
C GLY A 29 37.64 -4.65 -46.14
N LEU A 30 38.78 -5.19 -46.56
CA LEU A 30 40.04 -4.49 -46.75
C LEU A 30 40.40 -4.55 -48.24
N GLY A 31 40.44 -3.39 -48.88
CA GLY A 31 40.86 -3.23 -50.26
C GLY A 31 42.37 -3.00 -50.39
N LEU A 32 42.95 -3.50 -51.49
CA LEU A 32 44.23 -3.06 -52.04
C LEU A 32 44.09 -3.04 -53.58
N GLY A 33 44.49 -1.91 -54.18
CA GLY A 33 44.13 -1.52 -55.54
C GLY A 33 45.11 -1.88 -56.66
N LEU A 34 44.59 -1.80 -57.88
CA LEU A 34 45.31 -1.65 -59.16
C LEU A 34 44.43 -0.82 -60.11
N PRO A 35 45.00 0.08 -60.95
CA PRO A 35 44.23 0.91 -61.87
C PRO A 35 44.20 0.30 -63.27
N GLY A 36 43.00 0.00 -63.78
CA GLY A 36 42.81 -0.35 -65.18
C GLY A 36 41.66 -1.32 -65.42
N GLY A 37 40.73 -0.90 -66.28
CA GLY A 37 39.70 -1.76 -66.86
C GLY A 37 38.37 -1.68 -66.12
N ASP A 38 37.39 -1.10 -66.81
CA ASP A 38 35.96 -1.31 -66.69
C ASP A 38 35.41 -1.34 -65.26
N THR A 39 34.69 -0.26 -64.89
CA THR A 39 33.69 -0.29 -63.81
C THR A 39 32.98 -1.64 -63.83
N PRO A 40 33.21 -2.52 -62.83
CA PRO A 40 32.31 -3.61 -62.61
C PRO A 40 31.02 -2.92 -62.23
N SER A 41 30.05 -2.96 -63.15
CA SER A 41 28.64 -2.81 -62.83
C SER A 41 28.47 -3.51 -61.50
N GLU A 42 28.12 -2.76 -60.45
CA GLU A 42 27.66 -3.37 -59.21
C GLU A 42 26.69 -4.46 -59.65
N ALA A 43 27.06 -5.71 -59.38
CA ALA A 43 26.15 -6.80 -59.57
C ALA A 43 25.01 -6.45 -58.64
N SER A 44 23.97 -5.84 -59.22
CA SER A 44 22.65 -5.73 -58.62
C SER A 44 22.42 -7.12 -58.08
N SER A 45 22.49 -7.27 -56.76
CA SER A 45 22.26 -8.55 -56.15
C SER A 45 20.81 -8.86 -56.46
N ASP A 46 20.58 -9.62 -57.54
CA ASP A 46 19.30 -10.16 -57.99
C ASP A 46 18.79 -11.23 -57.02
N LEU A 47 19.16 -11.09 -55.73
CA LEU A 47 18.63 -11.89 -54.66
C LEU A 47 17.23 -11.38 -54.37
N PRO A 48 16.21 -12.26 -54.33
CA PRO A 48 14.87 -11.87 -53.96
C PRO A 48 14.89 -11.20 -52.57
N PRO A 49 14.00 -10.23 -52.32
CA PRO A 49 13.96 -9.52 -51.04
C PRO A 49 13.85 -10.52 -49.89
N ALA A 50 14.55 -10.25 -48.79
CA ALA A 50 14.47 -11.09 -47.60
C ALA A 50 13.01 -11.19 -47.13
N THR A 51 12.45 -12.39 -47.15
CA THR A 51 11.10 -12.68 -46.65
C THR A 51 11.16 -13.23 -45.23
N ALA A 52 10.10 -13.01 -44.46
CA ALA A 52 9.93 -13.59 -43.13
C ALA A 52 8.54 -14.23 -43.04
N GLU A 53 8.43 -15.39 -42.39
CA GLU A 53 7.15 -16.05 -42.15
C GLU A 53 6.27 -15.21 -41.21
N VAL A 54 5.01 -15.02 -41.58
CA VAL A 54 4.03 -14.33 -40.75
C VAL A 54 3.60 -15.27 -39.62
N THR A 55 4.01 -14.96 -38.39
CA THR A 55 3.61 -15.69 -37.19
C THR A 55 2.72 -14.83 -36.30
N ARG A 56 1.72 -15.44 -35.65
CA ARG A 56 0.91 -14.75 -34.64
C ARG A 56 1.61 -14.84 -33.29
N GLN A 57 1.93 -13.70 -32.70
CA GLN A 57 2.59 -13.60 -31.40
C GLN A 57 1.84 -12.64 -30.47
N THR A 58 2.10 -12.76 -29.17
CA THR A 58 1.60 -11.81 -28.17
C THR A 58 2.55 -10.63 -28.08
N LEU A 59 2.05 -9.43 -28.37
CA LEU A 59 2.79 -8.19 -28.14
C LEU A 59 2.58 -7.75 -26.68
N VAL A 60 3.67 -7.44 -25.99
CA VAL A 60 3.63 -6.87 -24.63
C VAL A 60 4.02 -5.40 -24.74
N ASP A 61 3.16 -4.54 -24.22
CA ASP A 61 3.40 -3.10 -24.09
C ASP A 61 3.93 -2.83 -22.67
N THR A 62 5.05 -2.13 -22.56
CA THR A 62 5.71 -1.83 -21.28
C THR A 62 6.09 -0.36 -21.22
N GLN A 63 5.74 0.29 -20.11
CA GLN A 63 6.12 1.66 -19.80
C GLN A 63 6.98 1.67 -18.53
N SER A 64 8.03 2.50 -18.51
CA SER A 64 8.89 2.68 -17.34
C SER A 64 8.69 4.07 -16.77
N GLU A 65 8.31 4.15 -15.51
CA GLU A 65 8.08 5.40 -14.80
C GLU A 65 8.88 5.44 -13.50
N SER A 66 9.21 6.66 -13.08
CA SER A 66 9.80 6.88 -11.75
C SER A 66 8.70 6.85 -10.69
N GLY A 67 9.05 6.40 -9.48
CA GLY A 67 8.11 6.34 -8.37
C GLY A 67 8.78 6.60 -7.04
N GLU A 68 7.95 6.92 -6.05
CA GLU A 68 8.37 7.16 -4.68
C GLU A 68 8.16 5.90 -3.84
N LEU A 69 9.22 5.46 -3.16
CA LEU A 69 9.13 4.38 -2.17
C LEU A 69 8.75 4.96 -0.81
N GLY A 70 7.57 4.59 -0.32
CA GLY A 70 7.07 5.02 0.98
C GLY A 70 6.34 3.89 1.71
N TYR A 71 5.45 4.29 2.63
CA TYR A 71 4.66 3.38 3.47
C TYR A 71 3.14 3.46 3.19
N GLY A 72 2.81 3.95 1.98
CA GLY A 72 1.43 4.19 1.55
C GLY A 72 0.94 5.60 1.91
N THR A 73 -0.38 5.75 2.03
CA THR A 73 -1.01 7.04 2.27
C THR A 73 -0.87 7.46 3.74
N THR A 74 -0.46 8.70 3.97
CA THR A 74 -0.45 9.32 5.30
C THR A 74 -1.88 9.64 5.75
N THR A 75 -2.22 9.22 6.96
CA THR A 75 -3.50 9.49 7.64
C THR A 75 -3.23 10.29 8.91
N SER A 76 -4.01 11.33 9.17
CA SER A 76 -3.88 12.12 10.40
C SER A 76 -4.84 11.60 11.48
N ALA A 77 -4.30 11.37 12.69
CA ALA A 77 -5.08 11.19 13.90
C ALA A 77 -5.30 12.54 14.58
N SER A 78 -6.55 12.96 14.63
CA SER A 78 -6.96 14.18 15.34
C SER A 78 -7.42 13.88 16.76
N ALA A 79 -7.19 14.83 17.66
CA ALA A 79 -7.81 14.85 18.98
C ALA A 79 -9.33 14.93 18.83
N ARG A 80 -10.07 14.07 19.55
CA ARG A 80 -11.54 14.11 19.58
C ARG A 80 -12.09 14.80 20.83
N SER A 81 -11.23 14.99 21.83
CA SER A 81 -11.46 15.79 23.02
C SER A 81 -10.39 16.89 23.10
N GLY A 82 -10.71 17.99 23.77
CA GLY A 82 -9.69 18.98 24.11
C GLY A 82 -8.78 18.48 25.24
N GLY A 83 -7.58 19.02 25.35
CA GLY A 83 -6.61 18.67 26.38
C GLY A 83 -5.21 19.11 26.04
N THR A 84 -4.23 18.71 26.85
CA THR A 84 -2.80 18.96 26.60
C THR A 84 -2.14 17.71 26.07
N VAL A 85 -1.40 17.82 24.97
CA VAL A 85 -0.58 16.71 24.45
C VAL A 85 0.55 16.46 25.45
N THR A 86 0.58 15.26 26.01
CA THR A 86 1.52 14.88 27.09
C THR A 86 2.49 13.79 26.69
N GLY A 87 2.28 13.17 25.53
CA GLY A 87 3.19 12.15 25.02
C GLY A 87 2.93 11.84 23.56
N LEU A 88 4.02 11.74 22.80
CA LEU A 88 4.02 11.37 21.39
C LEU A 88 5.06 10.26 21.18
N PRO A 89 4.74 9.18 20.44
CA PRO A 89 5.74 8.19 20.06
C PRO A 89 6.76 8.82 19.10
N ALA A 90 7.99 8.29 19.06
CA ALA A 90 9.03 8.82 18.19
C ALA A 90 8.64 8.70 16.70
N THR A 91 8.98 9.70 15.89
CA THR A 91 8.80 9.63 14.44
C THR A 91 9.52 8.42 13.85
N GLY A 92 8.84 7.69 12.99
CA GLY A 92 9.30 6.44 12.39
C GLY A 92 9.18 5.19 13.25
N SER A 93 8.74 5.32 14.50
CA SER A 93 8.41 4.16 15.33
C SER A 93 7.10 3.51 14.89
N ALA A 94 6.96 2.22 15.18
CA ALA A 94 5.74 1.48 14.94
C ALA A 94 4.88 1.42 16.21
N VAL A 95 3.58 1.58 16.05
CA VAL A 95 2.57 1.49 17.11
C VAL A 95 1.63 0.35 16.80
N LYS A 96 1.52 -0.59 17.74
CA LYS A 96 0.72 -1.81 17.63
C LYS A 96 -0.62 -1.68 18.36
N ARG A 97 -1.52 -2.63 18.12
CA ARG A 97 -2.80 -2.73 18.83
C ARG A 97 -2.58 -2.69 20.34
N GLY A 98 -3.36 -1.87 21.03
CA GLY A 98 -3.29 -1.70 22.48
C GLY A 98 -2.25 -0.68 22.94
N GLN A 99 -1.35 -0.22 22.06
CA GLN A 99 -0.38 0.81 22.42
C GLN A 99 -0.97 2.21 22.25
N ALA A 100 -0.43 3.16 23.01
CA ALA A 100 -0.81 4.57 22.90
C ALA A 100 -0.28 5.17 21.59
N LEU A 101 -1.19 5.70 20.77
CA LEU A 101 -0.83 6.45 19.57
C LEU A 101 -0.38 7.88 19.92
N TYR A 102 -0.95 8.44 20.98
CA TYR A 102 -0.53 9.66 21.67
C TYR A 102 -1.16 9.69 23.08
N ARG A 103 -0.81 10.69 23.90
CA ARG A 103 -1.44 10.91 25.22
C ARG A 103 -1.98 12.33 25.33
N LEU A 104 -3.19 12.47 25.87
CA LEU A 104 -3.81 13.73 26.26
C LEU A 104 -3.99 13.74 27.77
N ASP A 105 -3.50 14.78 28.45
CA ASP A 105 -3.60 14.94 29.91
C ASP A 105 -3.16 13.67 30.67
N ASN A 106 -2.03 13.10 30.25
CA ASN A 106 -1.43 11.84 30.72
C ASN A 106 -2.23 10.56 30.39
N ALA A 107 -3.44 10.68 29.84
CA ALA A 107 -4.28 9.56 29.46
C ALA A 107 -3.96 9.08 28.02
N PRO A 108 -3.75 7.76 27.81
CA PRO A 108 -3.46 7.23 26.48
C PRO A 108 -4.68 7.31 25.55
N VAL A 109 -4.43 7.67 24.30
CA VAL A 109 -5.34 7.42 23.18
C VAL A 109 -4.81 6.19 22.44
N VAL A 110 -5.57 5.10 22.54
CA VAL A 110 -5.09 3.75 22.20
C VAL A 110 -5.36 3.42 20.73
N LEU A 111 -4.38 2.85 20.06
CA LEU A 111 -4.55 2.30 18.71
C LEU A 111 -5.25 0.94 18.78
N LEU A 112 -6.38 0.81 18.10
CA LEU A 112 -7.09 -0.45 17.88
C LEU A 112 -7.24 -0.73 16.38
N TYR A 113 -7.57 -1.97 16.04
CA TYR A 113 -7.68 -2.39 14.63
C TYR A 113 -9.14 -2.43 14.17
N GLY A 114 -9.42 -1.80 13.04
CA GLY A 114 -10.79 -1.65 12.55
C GLY A 114 -10.90 -0.84 11.27
N SER A 115 -12.03 -0.99 10.60
CA SER A 115 -12.39 -0.19 9.42
C SER A 115 -13.33 0.96 9.76
N LEU A 116 -14.08 0.84 10.87
CA LEU A 116 -14.98 1.90 11.34
C LEU A 116 -14.21 2.84 12.28
N PRO A 117 -14.23 4.17 12.04
CA PRO A 117 -13.67 5.12 12.99
C PRO A 117 -14.52 5.17 14.26
N ALA A 118 -13.94 5.61 15.38
CA ALA A 118 -14.71 5.89 16.58
C ALA A 118 -15.55 7.17 16.37
N TYR A 119 -16.88 7.07 16.49
CA TYR A 119 -17.80 8.18 16.24
C TYR A 119 -18.77 8.48 17.40
N ARG A 120 -18.80 7.62 18.43
CA ARG A 120 -19.62 7.79 19.64
C ARG A 120 -18.94 7.14 20.85
N THR A 121 -19.46 7.41 22.03
CA THR A 121 -19.14 6.66 23.25
C THR A 121 -19.73 5.26 23.15
N LEU A 122 -18.98 4.25 23.62
CA LEU A 122 -19.45 2.87 23.79
C LEU A 122 -19.68 2.60 25.28
N GLY A 123 -20.81 2.00 25.62
CA GLY A 123 -21.16 1.62 26.99
C GLY A 123 -22.40 0.72 26.99
N VAL A 124 -22.82 0.29 28.17
CA VAL A 124 -23.93 -0.68 28.33
C VAL A 124 -25.18 -0.24 27.55
N GLY A 125 -25.72 -1.17 26.75
CA GLY A 125 -26.89 -0.94 25.88
C GLY A 125 -26.57 -0.26 24.54
N THR A 126 -25.30 -0.02 24.23
CA THR A 126 -24.88 0.40 22.89
C THR A 126 -24.92 -0.81 21.96
N GLU A 127 -25.53 -0.66 20.79
CA GLU A 127 -25.57 -1.73 19.78
C GLU A 127 -24.99 -1.28 18.43
N GLY A 128 -24.26 -2.15 17.75
CA GLY A 128 -23.80 -1.94 16.37
C GLY A 128 -22.47 -2.60 15.99
N ALA A 129 -22.09 -2.45 14.73
CA ALA A 129 -20.84 -3.02 14.20
C ALA A 129 -19.57 -2.45 14.84
N ASP A 130 -19.63 -1.24 15.39
CA ASP A 130 -18.56 -0.61 16.17
C ASP A 130 -18.34 -1.32 17.52
N VAL A 131 -19.41 -1.81 18.14
CA VAL A 131 -19.35 -2.66 19.34
C VAL A 131 -18.63 -3.96 19.02
N THR A 132 -19.09 -4.70 18.00
CA THR A 132 -18.44 -5.95 17.58
C THR A 132 -16.97 -5.74 17.23
N GLN A 133 -16.63 -4.63 16.57
CA GLN A 133 -15.25 -4.29 16.24
C GLN A 133 -14.42 -4.06 17.51
N PHE A 134 -14.94 -3.30 18.47
CA PHE A 134 -14.25 -3.02 19.72
C PHE A 134 -14.07 -4.28 20.57
N GLU A 135 -15.10 -5.11 20.70
CA GLU A 135 -15.07 -6.38 21.42
C GLU A 135 -14.05 -7.37 20.83
N LYS A 136 -13.94 -7.44 19.49
CA LYS A 136 -12.87 -8.21 18.83
C LYS A 136 -11.48 -7.72 19.23
N ASN A 137 -11.31 -6.41 19.43
CA ASN A 137 -10.04 -5.85 19.87
C ASN A 137 -9.73 -6.20 21.32
N LEU A 138 -10.70 -6.04 22.23
CA LEU A 138 -10.54 -6.45 23.63
C LEU A 138 -10.13 -7.91 23.75
N ARG A 139 -10.85 -8.80 23.06
CA ARG A 139 -10.52 -10.24 23.04
C ARG A 139 -9.11 -10.50 22.52
N ALA A 140 -8.70 -9.78 21.48
CA ALA A 140 -7.38 -9.93 20.90
C ALA A 140 -6.26 -9.24 21.70
N LEU A 141 -6.61 -8.41 22.69
CA LEU A 141 -5.69 -7.90 23.71
C LEU A 141 -5.60 -8.82 24.93
N GLY A 142 -6.50 -9.81 25.04
CA GLY A 142 -6.49 -10.82 26.09
C GLY A 142 -7.61 -10.70 27.12
N TYR A 143 -8.46 -9.68 27.03
CA TYR A 143 -9.62 -9.54 27.91
C TYR A 143 -10.72 -10.53 27.49
N ASP A 144 -11.28 -11.25 28.44
CA ASP A 144 -12.32 -12.26 28.22
C ASP A 144 -13.56 -12.01 29.10
N GLY A 145 -14.41 -13.02 29.31
CA GLY A 145 -15.62 -12.90 30.11
C GLY A 145 -16.84 -12.31 29.39
N PHE A 146 -16.74 -11.92 28.11
CA PHE A 146 -17.85 -11.42 27.27
C PHE A 146 -17.95 -12.16 25.93
N THR A 147 -19.11 -12.06 25.28
CA THR A 147 -19.35 -12.55 23.92
C THR A 147 -18.99 -11.44 22.92
N VAL A 148 -18.40 -11.80 21.78
CA VAL A 148 -18.19 -10.84 20.70
C VAL A 148 -19.44 -10.87 19.85
N ASP A 149 -20.27 -9.84 19.99
CA ASP A 149 -21.52 -9.67 19.28
C ASP A 149 -21.73 -8.18 18.97
N ASP A 150 -22.95 -7.77 18.66
CA ASP A 150 -23.29 -6.38 18.35
C ASP A 150 -23.85 -5.61 19.55
N GLU A 151 -23.91 -6.18 20.76
CA GLU A 151 -24.46 -5.53 21.95
C GLU A 151 -23.42 -5.34 23.06
N TYR A 152 -23.22 -4.11 23.48
CA TYR A 152 -22.31 -3.80 24.59
C TYR A 152 -22.99 -4.15 25.91
N SER A 153 -22.66 -5.32 26.44
CA SER A 153 -23.26 -5.86 27.67
C SER A 153 -22.55 -5.38 28.95
N SER A 154 -23.11 -5.72 30.12
CA SER A 154 -22.43 -5.53 31.41
C SER A 154 -21.16 -6.39 31.55
N ALA A 155 -21.10 -7.52 30.86
CA ALA A 155 -19.90 -8.35 30.78
C ALA A 155 -18.79 -7.63 30.01
N THR A 156 -19.12 -7.02 28.86
CA THR A 156 -18.20 -6.17 28.09
C THR A 156 -17.72 -4.98 28.92
N ALA A 157 -18.62 -4.34 29.67
CA ALA A 157 -18.27 -3.25 30.58
C ALA A 157 -17.26 -3.68 31.66
N SER A 158 -17.36 -4.92 32.16
CA SER A 158 -16.44 -5.45 33.17
C SER A 158 -15.05 -5.66 32.59
N ALA A 159 -14.94 -6.26 31.41
CA ALA A 159 -13.67 -6.38 30.67
C ALA A 159 -13.06 -5.01 30.33
N VAL A 160 -13.88 -3.99 30.05
CA VAL A 160 -13.38 -2.63 29.83
C VAL A 160 -12.82 -2.00 31.10
N LYS A 161 -13.35 -2.31 32.28
CA LYS A 161 -12.76 -1.82 33.53
C LYS A 161 -11.36 -2.38 33.75
N GLU A 162 -11.18 -3.69 33.53
CA GLU A 162 -9.84 -4.32 33.58
C GLU A 162 -8.89 -3.67 32.56
N TRP A 163 -9.35 -3.44 31.33
CA TRP A 163 -8.57 -2.74 30.32
C TRP A 163 -8.24 -1.29 30.70
N GLN A 164 -9.15 -0.59 31.38
CA GLN A 164 -8.92 0.76 31.89
C GLN A 164 -7.91 0.77 33.03
N GLU A 165 -8.01 -0.19 33.96
CA GLU A 165 -7.07 -0.37 35.07
C GLU A 165 -5.64 -0.58 34.53
N ASP A 166 -5.46 -1.49 33.58
CA ASP A 166 -4.16 -1.76 32.93
C ASP A 166 -3.56 -0.52 32.25
N LEU A 167 -4.40 0.40 31.80
CA LEU A 167 -4.00 1.66 31.17
C LEU A 167 -3.79 2.80 32.17
N GLY A 168 -4.11 2.59 33.45
CA GLY A 168 -4.12 3.63 34.49
C GLY A 168 -5.22 4.68 34.31
N LEU A 169 -6.34 4.28 33.71
CA LEU A 169 -7.52 5.11 33.49
C LEU A 169 -8.59 4.87 34.57
N PRO A 170 -9.53 5.80 34.79
CA PRO A 170 -10.71 5.54 35.60
C PRO A 170 -11.54 4.38 35.02
N GLU A 171 -11.88 3.41 35.86
CA GLU A 171 -12.63 2.19 35.53
C GLU A 171 -14.14 2.45 35.36
N THR A 172 -14.50 3.30 34.40
CA THR A 172 -15.90 3.64 34.12
C THR A 172 -16.67 2.48 33.48
N GLY A 173 -15.98 1.53 32.85
CA GLY A 173 -16.59 0.49 32.01
C GLY A 173 -17.25 1.05 30.75
N SER A 174 -16.88 2.27 30.35
CA SER A 174 -17.36 2.93 29.13
C SER A 174 -16.19 3.54 28.37
N VAL A 175 -16.26 3.52 27.04
CA VAL A 175 -15.21 4.02 26.14
C VAL A 175 -15.65 5.33 25.53
N GLU A 176 -15.13 6.42 26.07
CA GLU A 176 -15.43 7.77 25.57
C GLU A 176 -14.92 7.99 24.14
N LEU A 177 -15.64 8.80 23.37
CA LEU A 177 -15.16 9.26 22.08
C LEU A 177 -13.80 9.96 22.24
N GLY A 178 -12.80 9.50 21.49
CA GLY A 178 -11.43 10.03 21.58
C GLY A 178 -10.47 9.20 22.42
N ARG A 179 -10.95 8.16 23.12
CA ARG A 179 -10.08 7.24 23.85
C ARG A 179 -9.36 6.25 22.94
N VAL A 180 -9.93 5.98 21.78
CA VAL A 180 -9.42 5.00 20.81
C VAL A 180 -9.36 5.59 19.40
N VAL A 181 -8.34 5.19 18.65
CA VAL A 181 -8.19 5.45 17.21
C VAL A 181 -8.14 4.10 16.51
N PHE A 182 -8.97 3.92 15.49
CA PHE A 182 -8.97 2.69 14.68
C PHE A 182 -8.14 2.86 13.41
N ALA A 183 -7.29 1.87 13.13
CA ALA A 183 -6.57 1.74 11.87
C ALA A 183 -6.68 0.32 11.33
N ALA A 184 -6.35 0.10 10.06
CA ALA A 184 -6.43 -1.25 9.45
C ALA A 184 -5.45 -2.26 10.07
N GLY A 185 -4.43 -1.81 10.81
CA GLY A 185 -3.39 -2.65 11.42
C GLY A 185 -2.35 -1.81 12.15
N GLU A 186 -1.16 -2.39 12.33
CA GLU A 186 0.01 -1.67 12.87
C GLU A 186 0.34 -0.44 12.02
N VAL A 187 0.63 0.66 12.69
CA VAL A 187 0.91 1.94 12.04
C VAL A 187 2.34 2.39 12.31
N ARG A 188 2.91 3.13 11.38
CA ARG A 188 4.18 3.82 11.55
C ARG A 188 3.92 5.31 11.74
N VAL A 189 4.49 5.91 12.79
CA VAL A 189 4.43 7.36 12.98
C VAL A 189 5.20 8.05 11.87
N ASP A 190 4.53 8.93 11.13
CA ASP A 190 5.09 9.64 9.99
C ASP A 190 5.60 11.04 10.39
N SER A 191 4.79 11.79 11.12
CA SER A 191 5.14 13.09 11.67
C SER A 191 4.29 13.45 12.88
N HIS A 192 4.76 14.41 13.67
CA HIS A 192 3.96 15.07 14.69
C HIS A 192 3.34 16.34 14.11
N ASP A 193 2.03 16.50 14.33
CA ASP A 193 1.28 17.68 13.90
C ASP A 193 1.03 18.64 15.06
N ALA A 194 1.17 18.16 16.31
CA ALA A 194 1.18 18.93 17.55
C ALA A 194 2.43 18.60 18.38
N GLU A 195 2.82 19.49 19.28
CA GLU A 195 3.97 19.30 20.17
C GLU A 195 3.56 18.87 21.59
N VAL A 196 4.46 18.20 22.32
CA VAL A 196 4.25 17.92 23.75
C VAL A 196 4.18 19.24 24.53
N GLY A 197 3.14 19.41 25.33
CA GLY A 197 2.81 20.65 26.04
C GLY A 197 1.81 21.54 25.29
N GLU A 198 1.51 21.25 24.02
CA GLU A 198 0.52 21.99 23.24
C GLU A 198 -0.91 21.68 23.71
N ALA A 199 -1.73 22.71 23.85
CA ALA A 199 -3.15 22.59 24.09
C ALA A 199 -3.90 22.39 22.76
N VAL A 200 -4.65 21.30 22.66
CA VAL A 200 -5.39 20.93 21.44
C VAL A 200 -6.90 21.00 21.67
N GLN A 201 -7.64 21.25 20.59
CA GLN A 201 -9.10 21.23 20.58
C GLN A 201 -9.61 20.04 19.75
N PRO A 202 -10.88 19.64 19.90
CA PRO A 202 -11.47 18.63 19.05
C PRO A 202 -11.31 18.99 17.56
N GLY A 203 -10.71 18.08 16.79
CA GLY A 203 -10.40 18.27 15.36
C GLY A 203 -8.95 18.68 15.08
N THR A 204 -8.17 19.08 16.07
CA THR A 204 -6.73 19.37 15.89
C THR A 204 -5.99 18.07 15.56
N ALA A 205 -5.22 18.07 14.47
CA ALA A 205 -4.30 16.99 14.12
C ALA A 205 -3.19 16.89 15.18
N VAL A 206 -2.90 15.67 15.64
CA VAL A 206 -1.87 15.43 16.68
C VAL A 206 -0.71 14.64 16.11
N VAL A 207 -1.01 13.54 15.41
CA VAL A 207 0.00 12.67 14.83
C VAL A 207 -0.46 12.16 13.48
N SER A 208 0.44 12.19 12.51
CA SER A 208 0.23 11.60 11.20
C SER A 208 0.93 10.24 11.15
N TYR A 209 0.27 9.25 10.57
CA TYR A 209 0.77 7.88 10.50
C TYR A 209 0.50 7.25 9.14
N THR A 210 1.28 6.21 8.83
CA THR A 210 1.18 5.38 7.62
C THR A 210 1.00 3.91 8.01
N GLY A 211 0.84 3.03 7.03
CA GLY A 211 1.02 1.60 7.27
C GLY A 211 2.49 1.24 7.55
N THR A 212 2.78 -0.03 7.75
CA THR A 212 4.17 -0.53 7.88
C THR A 212 4.70 -1.19 6.60
N ALA A 213 3.81 -1.53 5.67
CA ALA A 213 4.18 -2.13 4.40
C ALA A 213 4.82 -1.10 3.47
N ARG A 214 5.92 -1.49 2.80
CA ARG A 214 6.54 -0.66 1.76
C ARG A 214 5.69 -0.66 0.50
N VAL A 215 5.40 0.53 -0.01
CA VAL A 215 4.59 0.75 -1.21
C VAL A 215 5.34 1.71 -2.12
N VAL A 216 5.34 1.43 -3.42
CA VAL A 216 5.83 2.36 -4.44
C VAL A 216 4.64 3.09 -5.04
N THR A 217 4.64 4.41 -4.96
CA THR A 217 3.66 5.28 -5.61
C THR A 217 4.26 5.76 -6.93
N VAL A 218 3.52 5.57 -8.02
CA VAL A 218 3.93 5.97 -9.36
C VAL A 218 2.84 6.88 -9.91
N GLU A 219 3.24 8.07 -10.35
CA GLU A 219 2.35 8.94 -11.12
C GLU A 219 2.40 8.50 -12.58
N LEU A 220 1.24 8.33 -13.19
CA LEU A 220 1.12 7.82 -14.55
C LEU A 220 0.25 8.74 -15.37
N GLU A 221 0.65 9.02 -16.61
CA GLU A 221 -0.17 9.77 -17.55
C GLU A 221 -1.49 9.02 -17.83
N VAL A 222 -2.55 9.78 -18.08
CA VAL A 222 -3.88 9.21 -18.34
C VAL A 222 -3.89 8.30 -19.58
N SER A 223 -3.06 8.61 -20.58
CA SER A 223 -2.79 7.77 -21.77
C SER A 223 -2.35 6.36 -21.41
N ASP A 224 -1.55 6.22 -20.36
CA ASP A 224 -0.93 4.96 -19.94
C ASP A 224 -1.74 4.23 -18.86
N GLN A 225 -2.82 4.81 -18.36
CA GLN A 225 -3.72 4.21 -17.36
C GLN A 225 -4.18 2.79 -17.75
N ARG A 226 -4.30 2.49 -19.05
CA ARG A 226 -4.65 1.17 -19.58
C ARG A 226 -3.69 0.04 -19.13
N LEU A 227 -2.43 0.41 -18.83
CA LEU A 227 -1.36 -0.47 -18.36
C LEU A 227 -1.47 -0.73 -16.85
N ALA A 228 -2.01 0.22 -16.08
CA ALA A 228 -2.11 0.16 -14.63
C ALA A 228 -3.34 -0.63 -14.17
N ARG A 229 -3.32 -1.96 -14.34
CA ARG A 229 -4.40 -2.84 -13.86
C ARG A 229 -4.08 -3.42 -12.49
N LYS A 230 -5.05 -3.40 -11.57
CA LYS A 230 -4.91 -4.05 -10.26
C LYS A 230 -4.47 -5.51 -10.42
N GLY A 231 -3.42 -5.89 -9.70
CA GLY A 231 -2.83 -7.23 -9.71
C GLY A 231 -1.82 -7.47 -10.83
N ALA A 232 -1.68 -6.55 -11.80
CA ALA A 232 -0.69 -6.68 -12.86
C ALA A 232 0.74 -6.72 -12.28
N PRO A 233 1.61 -7.60 -12.82
CA PRO A 233 2.98 -7.71 -12.37
C PRO A 233 3.78 -6.48 -12.80
N VAL A 234 4.66 -6.02 -11.91
CA VAL A 234 5.60 -4.93 -12.21
C VAL A 234 7.00 -5.33 -11.76
N ALA A 235 8.01 -4.82 -12.46
CA ALA A 235 9.40 -4.87 -12.01
C ALA A 235 9.76 -3.51 -11.42
N VAL A 236 10.32 -3.52 -10.20
CA VAL A 236 10.74 -2.32 -9.49
C VAL A 236 12.26 -2.36 -9.38
N THR A 237 12.93 -1.34 -9.92
CA THR A 237 14.36 -1.11 -9.69
C THR A 237 14.50 -0.20 -8.49
N LEU A 238 15.16 -0.68 -7.43
CA LEU A 238 15.41 0.08 -6.21
C LEU A 238 16.59 1.05 -6.39
N PRO A 239 16.75 2.05 -5.50
CA PRO A 239 17.88 2.98 -5.56
C PRO A 239 19.25 2.32 -5.46
N ASP A 240 19.34 1.11 -4.90
CA ASP A 240 20.58 0.31 -4.85
C ASP A 240 20.86 -0.47 -6.15
N GLY A 241 20.04 -0.27 -7.19
CA GLY A 241 20.12 -0.93 -8.49
C GLY A 241 19.50 -2.33 -8.53
N LYS A 242 19.04 -2.88 -7.40
CA LYS A 242 18.43 -4.22 -7.38
C LYS A 242 17.02 -4.19 -7.92
N GLN A 243 16.64 -5.26 -8.62
CA GLN A 243 15.28 -5.45 -9.08
C GLN A 243 14.47 -6.34 -8.14
N THR A 244 13.23 -5.95 -7.89
CA THR A 244 12.22 -6.71 -7.14
C THR A 244 10.93 -6.78 -7.94
N ARG A 245 10.20 -7.88 -7.79
CA ARG A 245 8.87 -8.03 -8.41
C ARG A 245 7.82 -7.47 -7.46
N GLY A 246 6.88 -6.71 -8.02
CA GLY A 246 5.71 -6.18 -7.32
C GLY A 246 4.42 -6.50 -8.06
N ARG A 247 3.31 -6.04 -7.48
CA ARG A 247 2.00 -6.01 -8.14
C ARG A 247 1.34 -4.66 -7.88
N ILE A 248 0.55 -4.20 -8.84
CA ILE A 248 -0.27 -3.00 -8.66
C ILE A 248 -1.36 -3.31 -7.63
N ALA A 249 -1.29 -2.67 -6.47
CA ALA A 249 -2.24 -2.89 -5.38
C ALA A 249 -3.58 -2.17 -5.64
N ARG A 250 -3.51 -0.93 -6.12
CA ARG A 250 -4.65 -0.05 -6.43
C ARG A 250 -4.23 1.01 -7.43
N THR A 251 -5.23 1.62 -8.06
CA THR A 251 -5.08 2.75 -8.97
C THR A 251 -6.17 3.76 -8.67
N GLU A 252 -5.79 5.02 -8.57
CA GLU A 252 -6.70 6.12 -8.29
C GLU A 252 -6.40 7.22 -9.32
N LEU A 253 -7.45 7.84 -9.88
CA LEU A 253 -7.28 8.98 -10.77
C LEU A 253 -7.20 10.24 -9.91
N VAL A 254 -6.08 10.94 -9.97
CA VAL A 254 -5.91 12.22 -9.30
C VAL A 254 -6.13 13.33 -10.32
N ILE A 255 -7.18 14.12 -10.15
CA ILE A 255 -7.40 15.32 -10.97
C ILE A 255 -6.63 16.44 -10.29
N GLN A 256 -5.52 16.86 -10.89
CA GLN A 256 -4.85 18.10 -10.50
C GLN A 256 -5.58 19.26 -11.19
N PRO A 257 -6.31 20.13 -10.47
CA PRO A 257 -6.85 21.34 -11.07
C PRO A 257 -5.70 22.21 -11.56
N ALA A 258 -5.82 22.77 -12.77
CA ALA A 258 -4.81 23.67 -13.33
C ALA A 258 -4.54 24.82 -12.35
N GLU A 259 -3.28 25.04 -11.97
CA GLU A 259 -2.85 26.17 -11.15
C GLU A 259 -3.05 27.50 -11.89
N GLY A 260 -4.28 27.99 -11.86
CA GLY A 260 -4.66 29.29 -12.39
C GLY A 260 -4.70 30.35 -11.29
N ARG A 261 -3.60 31.11 -11.18
CA ARG A 261 -3.47 32.44 -10.54
C ARG A 261 -3.25 32.47 -9.01
N SER A 262 -1.99 32.34 -8.62
CA SER A 262 -1.42 33.08 -7.47
C SER A 262 -1.34 34.59 -7.81
N PRO A 263 -1.50 35.51 -6.84
CA PRO A 263 -0.42 35.71 -5.87
C PRO A 263 -0.92 35.90 -4.44
N ARG A 264 -0.41 35.07 -3.53
CA ARG A 264 0.27 35.53 -2.30
C ARG A 264 0.94 34.34 -1.61
N ARG A 265 2.27 34.33 -1.75
CA ARG A 265 3.28 33.70 -0.88
C ARG A 265 2.73 32.91 0.31
N ARG A 266 2.95 31.59 0.33
CA ARG A 266 3.80 30.93 1.35
C ARG A 266 4.00 29.43 1.02
N ARG A 267 5.27 29.13 0.76
CA ARG A 267 6.05 27.89 0.91
C ARG A 267 5.42 26.54 0.50
N LEU A 268 6.10 25.98 -0.50
CA LEU A 268 6.17 24.61 -1.02
C LEU A 268 5.87 23.47 -0.02
N ARG A 269 5.00 22.56 -0.45
CA ARG A 269 5.19 21.10 -0.47
C ARG A 269 4.56 20.52 -1.73
#